data_AF-G1VIE5-F1
#
_entry.id   AF-G1VIE5-F1
#
_cell.length_a   1.000
_cell.length_b   1.000
_cell.length_c   1.000
_cell.angle_alpha   90.00
_cell.angle_beta   90.00
_cell.angle_gamma   90.00
#
_symmetry.space_group_name_H-M   'P 1'
#
loop_
_entity.id
_entity.type
_entity.pdbx_description
1 polymer ?
#
loop_
_entity_poly.entity_id
_entity_poly.type
_entity_poly.pdbx_seq_one_letter_code
_entity_poly.pdbx_strand_id
1 'polypeptide(L)'
;MGLTTNQFVGKVIEINSKYFITDLMSTGETNEENNGKLLLDPINGKCLIVVVDNRLRNFFVPGNYYEVEIDMPRKEYRLEQGSPYMFCVLSNKIKEVENPYKESVSLSFKQHTSPNTNTSVANLLEEVGQNLYTSKKRMFFELLQNADDAAPENGVKVKLQLSDNYFVLTHDGFAFNKHDFESITSAAKSTKSANKKKTGYKGIGFKSVFTNSESVLIKSAGYNFSFDKSLPVYNDFKAFYFHVNDIEEDVEKQKEFLHKYAKYQREFNGVKDIPWQLLPIWYESLRIAPSGSIFNQKENVAIALKMDEETLSEYNDAIKEVFSEPRFMLFLRNTNRVQLIDQDKCLTIQKT
;
A
#
# COMPACT_ATOMS: atom_id res chain seq x y z
N MET A 1 5.07 -18.25 10.02
CA MET A 1 5.78 -17.26 9.17
C MET A 1 6.19 -17.77 7.80
N GLY A 2 6.41 -19.06 7.55
CA GLY A 2 6.61 -19.59 6.18
C GLY A 2 7.86 -19.10 5.43
N LEU A 3 8.56 -18.09 5.96
CA LEU A 3 9.84 -17.61 5.49
C LEU A 3 10.90 -18.68 5.73
N THR A 4 11.54 -19.11 4.66
CA THR A 4 12.65 -20.07 4.66
C THR A 4 13.98 -19.41 4.29
N THR A 5 13.99 -18.08 4.17
CA THR A 5 15.18 -17.27 3.85
C THR A 5 15.61 -16.45 5.06
N ASN A 6 16.91 -16.22 5.16
CA ASN A 6 17.52 -15.29 6.09
C ASN A 6 18.05 -14.02 5.40
N GLN A 7 17.78 -13.85 4.10
CA GLN A 7 18.20 -12.70 3.32
C GLN A 7 17.07 -11.68 3.22
N PHE A 8 17.39 -10.43 3.57
CA PHE A 8 16.44 -9.32 3.60
C PHE A 8 17.07 -8.04 3.10
N VAL A 9 16.25 -7.20 2.49
CA VAL A 9 16.56 -5.79 2.24
C VAL A 9 15.76 -4.93 3.21
N GLY A 10 16.39 -3.95 3.82
CA GLY A 10 15.70 -2.99 4.70
C GLY A 10 16.44 -1.67 4.82
N LYS A 11 15.78 -0.69 5.44
CA LYS A 11 16.30 0.65 5.65
C LYS A 11 17.09 0.73 6.95
N VAL A 12 18.29 1.29 6.92
CA VAL A 12 19.06 1.54 8.14
C VAL A 12 18.56 2.82 8.81
N ILE A 13 18.31 2.74 10.11
CA ILE A 13 17.99 3.88 10.97
C ILE A 13 18.89 3.89 12.20
N GLU A 14 19.09 5.09 12.76
CA GLU A 14 19.81 5.26 14.01
C GLU A 14 18.83 5.64 15.14
N ILE A 15 18.88 4.89 16.25
CA ILE A 15 18.12 5.19 17.47
C ILE A 15 19.09 5.10 18.64
N ASN A 16 19.23 6.16 19.43
CA ASN A 16 20.10 6.21 20.61
C ASN A 16 21.53 5.71 20.31
N SER A 17 22.12 6.17 19.21
CA SER A 17 23.47 5.81 18.74
C SER A 17 23.68 4.33 18.37
N LYS A 18 22.60 3.53 18.26
CA LYS A 18 22.61 2.17 17.74
C LYS A 18 21.93 2.12 16.37
N TYR A 19 22.43 1.25 15.50
CA TYR A 19 21.85 1.06 14.17
C TYR A 19 20.86 -0.09 14.18
N PHE A 20 19.73 0.13 13.51
CA PHE A 20 18.68 -0.84 13.31
C PHE A 20 18.32 -0.88 11.83
N ILE A 21 17.81 -2.02 11.38
CA ILE A 21 17.23 -2.17 10.05
C ILE A 21 15.72 -2.34 10.21
N THR A 22 14.95 -1.52 9.48
CA THR A 22 13.48 -1.54 9.45
C THR A 22 12.96 -1.84 8.06
N ASP A 23 11.64 -2.06 7.96
CA ASP A 23 10.96 -2.33 6.69
C ASP A 23 11.59 -3.50 5.92
N LEU A 24 11.97 -4.54 6.66
CA LEU A 24 12.67 -5.72 6.15
C LEU A 24 11.75 -6.52 5.24
N MET A 25 12.13 -6.58 3.97
CA MET A 25 11.51 -7.37 2.93
C MET A 25 12.46 -8.50 2.54
N SER A 26 11.98 -9.73 2.51
CA SER A 26 12.81 -10.88 2.13
C SER A 26 13.22 -10.80 0.66
N THR A 27 14.48 -11.13 0.38
CA THR A 27 15.01 -11.27 -0.97
C THR A 27 15.16 -12.74 -1.34
N GLY A 28 14.94 -13.03 -2.63
CA GLY A 28 14.98 -14.36 -3.23
C GLY A 28 14.78 -14.26 -4.74
N GLU A 29 14.80 -15.38 -5.45
CA GLU A 29 14.52 -15.37 -6.90
C GLU A 29 13.10 -14.85 -7.18
N THR A 30 12.86 -14.25 -8.35
CA THR A 30 11.57 -13.62 -8.71
C THR A 30 10.37 -14.57 -8.61
N ASN A 31 10.60 -15.88 -8.76
CA ASN A 31 9.56 -16.91 -8.71
C ASN A 31 9.43 -17.60 -7.34
N GLU A 32 10.27 -17.26 -6.37
CA GLU A 32 10.20 -17.85 -5.03
C GLU A 32 9.02 -17.28 -4.25
N GLU A 33 8.24 -18.16 -3.62
CA GLU A 33 7.07 -17.80 -2.81
C GLU A 33 7.40 -16.84 -1.65
N ASN A 34 8.67 -16.79 -1.23
CA ASN A 34 9.12 -15.95 -0.13
C ASN A 34 9.69 -14.60 -0.57
N ASN A 35 9.92 -14.37 -1.86
CA ASN A 35 10.45 -13.09 -2.32
C ASN A 35 9.42 -11.97 -2.12
N GLY A 36 9.82 -10.90 -1.43
CA GLY A 36 8.95 -9.74 -1.24
C GLY A 36 8.01 -9.80 -0.03
N LYS A 37 8.07 -10.85 0.80
CA LYS A 37 7.36 -10.94 2.08
C LYS A 37 8.02 -10.06 3.14
N LEU A 38 7.28 -9.62 4.15
CA LEU A 38 7.80 -8.80 5.24
C LEU A 38 8.22 -9.64 6.45
N LEU A 39 9.23 -9.18 7.18
CA LEU A 39 9.57 -9.72 8.50
C LEU A 39 8.62 -9.16 9.56
N LEU A 40 7.59 -9.93 9.93
CA LEU A 40 6.50 -9.51 10.82
C LEU A 40 6.43 -10.39 12.07
N ASP A 41 5.99 -9.84 13.20
CA ASP A 41 5.57 -10.61 14.37
C ASP A 41 4.25 -11.36 14.03
N PRO A 42 4.13 -12.67 14.25
CA PRO A 42 2.96 -13.42 13.80
C PRO A 42 1.75 -13.20 14.72
N ILE A 43 2.00 -12.82 15.98
CA ILE A 43 0.98 -12.66 17.01
C ILE A 43 0.30 -11.30 16.87
N ASN A 44 1.08 -10.25 16.66
CA ASN A 44 0.57 -8.86 16.64
C ASN A 44 0.72 -8.13 15.30
N GLY A 45 1.31 -8.77 14.28
CA GLY A 45 1.41 -8.24 12.93
C GLY A 45 2.42 -7.09 12.74
N LYS A 46 3.16 -6.68 13.77
CA LYS A 46 4.12 -5.57 13.67
C LYS A 46 5.33 -5.94 12.84
N CYS A 47 5.82 -5.00 12.05
CA CYS A 47 7.12 -5.11 11.39
C CYS A 47 8.23 -5.21 12.45
N LEU A 48 8.98 -6.29 12.41
CA LEU A 48 10.13 -6.49 13.30
C LEU A 48 11.29 -5.60 12.85
N ILE A 49 12.14 -5.23 13.81
CA ILE A 49 13.37 -4.47 13.57
C ILE A 49 14.56 -5.38 13.88
N VAL A 50 15.61 -5.25 13.07
CA VAL A 50 16.85 -6.04 13.22
C VAL A 50 17.93 -5.14 13.81
N VAL A 51 18.66 -5.64 14.80
CA VAL A 51 19.78 -4.90 15.41
C VAL A 51 21.04 -5.10 14.58
N VAL A 52 21.77 -4.03 14.30
CA VAL A 52 23.10 -4.10 13.66
C VAL A 52 24.16 -4.23 14.74
N ASP A 53 25.05 -5.21 14.61
CA ASP A 53 26.22 -5.33 15.50
C ASP A 53 27.12 -4.09 15.37
N ASN A 54 27.54 -3.52 16.52
CA ASN A 54 28.37 -2.32 16.54
C ASN A 54 29.68 -2.46 15.73
N ARG A 55 30.22 -3.69 15.60
CA ARG A 55 31.41 -3.98 14.80
C ARG A 55 31.19 -3.75 13.31
N LEU A 56 29.94 -3.81 12.84
CA LEU A 56 29.56 -3.63 11.45
C LEU A 56 29.09 -2.20 11.13
N ARG A 57 29.03 -1.30 12.13
CA ARG A 57 28.46 0.05 11.97
C ARG A 57 29.08 0.85 10.82
N ASN A 58 30.38 0.69 10.57
CA ASN A 58 31.11 1.40 9.52
C ASN A 58 30.72 0.98 8.10
N PHE A 59 29.97 -0.12 7.92
CA PHE A 59 29.47 -0.57 6.62
C PHE A 59 28.12 0.04 6.26
N PHE A 60 27.49 0.81 7.15
CA PHE A 60 26.14 1.32 6.97
C PHE A 60 26.08 2.85 7.05
N VAL A 61 25.25 3.42 6.20
CA VAL A 61 24.86 4.83 6.25
C VAL A 61 23.37 4.92 6.62
N PRO A 62 22.99 5.58 7.72
CA PRO A 62 21.59 5.78 8.08
C PRO A 62 20.81 6.46 6.96
N GLY A 63 19.62 5.94 6.66
CA GLY A 63 18.78 6.40 5.56
C GLY A 63 18.84 5.52 4.31
N ASN A 64 19.95 4.82 4.09
CA ASN A 64 20.15 3.96 2.92
C ASN A 64 19.57 2.55 3.14
N TYR A 65 19.37 1.83 2.03
CA TYR A 65 18.86 0.46 2.02
C TYR A 65 19.99 -0.52 1.79
N TYR A 66 19.94 -1.65 2.49
CA TYR A 66 20.97 -2.68 2.40
C TYR A 66 20.34 -4.06 2.36
N GLU A 67 20.90 -4.91 1.50
CA GLU A 67 20.71 -6.35 1.52
C GLU A 67 21.65 -6.98 2.55
N VAL A 68 21.08 -7.77 3.46
CA VAL A 68 21.76 -8.37 4.61
C VAL A 68 21.27 -9.79 4.89
N GLU A 69 22.14 -10.60 5.50
CA GLU A 69 21.76 -11.85 6.15
C GLU A 69 21.47 -11.61 7.64
N ILE A 70 20.31 -12.03 8.12
CA ILE A 70 19.91 -11.92 9.53
C ILE A 70 20.05 -13.27 10.25
N ASP A 71 20.35 -13.21 11.54
CA ASP A 71 20.40 -14.38 12.42
C ASP A 71 19.66 -14.09 13.74
N MET A 72 19.27 -15.15 14.44
CA MET A 72 18.73 -15.03 15.79
C MET A 72 19.88 -14.96 16.81
N PRO A 73 19.87 -14.00 17.76
CA PRO A 73 20.80 -13.97 18.88
C PRO A 73 20.77 -15.25 19.74
N ARG A 74 21.49 -15.30 20.86
CA ARG A 74 21.31 -16.39 21.83
C ARG A 74 19.95 -16.26 22.55
N LYS A 75 19.35 -17.40 22.91
CA LYS A 75 18.01 -17.44 23.52
C LYS A 75 17.98 -16.70 24.85
N GLU A 76 19.01 -16.84 25.67
CA GLU A 76 19.14 -16.22 26.98
C GLU A 76 19.08 -14.69 26.86
N TYR A 77 19.85 -14.13 25.92
CA TYR A 77 19.84 -12.70 25.63
C TYR A 77 18.46 -12.19 25.17
N ARG A 78 17.76 -12.95 24.32
CA ARG A 78 16.39 -12.59 23.90
C ARG A 78 15.40 -12.56 25.05
N LEU A 79 15.51 -13.51 25.97
CA LEU A 79 14.66 -13.59 27.16
C LEU A 79 14.97 -12.45 28.14
N GLU A 80 16.25 -12.13 28.37
CA GLU A 80 16.68 -10.98 29.19
C GLU A 80 16.15 -9.65 28.64
N GLN A 81 16.12 -9.49 27.32
CA GLN A 81 15.60 -8.30 26.66
C GLN A 81 14.06 -8.29 26.49
N GLY A 82 13.36 -9.33 26.95
CA GLY A 82 11.91 -9.46 26.82
C GLY A 82 11.40 -9.54 25.37
N SER A 83 12.28 -9.88 24.41
CA SER A 83 11.96 -9.93 22.99
C SER A 83 12.30 -11.32 22.41
N PRO A 84 11.35 -12.27 22.42
CA PRO A 84 11.59 -13.62 21.92
C PRO A 84 11.92 -13.66 20.42
N TYR A 85 11.52 -12.63 19.67
CA TYR A 85 11.72 -12.47 18.22
C TYR A 85 12.70 -11.33 17.90
N MET A 86 13.88 -11.38 18.50
CA MET A 86 14.99 -10.48 18.16
C MET A 86 15.85 -11.10 17.05
N PHE A 87 16.24 -10.27 16.09
CA PHE A 87 17.14 -10.63 15.00
C PHE A 87 18.31 -9.65 14.95
N CYS A 88 19.46 -10.12 14.46
CA CYS A 88 20.66 -9.31 14.31
C CYS A 88 21.39 -9.58 13.00
N VAL A 89 22.09 -8.57 12.47
CA VAL A 89 23.07 -8.74 11.38
C VAL A 89 24.43 -9.03 12.01
N LEU A 90 24.95 -10.24 11.74
CA LEU A 90 26.27 -10.69 12.21
C LEU A 90 27.27 -10.90 11.07
N SER A 91 26.77 -11.00 9.84
CA SER A 91 27.57 -11.25 8.63
C SER A 91 28.07 -9.94 8.03
N ASN A 92 29.26 -9.97 7.41
CA ASN A 92 29.79 -8.86 6.62
C ASN A 92 29.32 -8.89 5.15
N LYS A 93 28.47 -9.85 4.77
CA LYS A 93 27.76 -9.84 3.49
C LYS A 93 26.70 -8.75 3.51
N ILE A 94 27.14 -7.53 3.26
CA ILE A 94 26.34 -6.32 3.27
C ILE A 94 26.48 -5.70 1.89
N LYS A 95 25.35 -5.41 1.24
CA LYS A 95 25.33 -4.77 -0.07
C LYS A 95 24.35 -3.61 -0.04
N GLU A 96 24.84 -2.41 -0.32
CA GLU A 96 23.96 -1.26 -0.51
C GLU A 96 23.12 -1.44 -1.77
N VAL A 97 21.84 -1.16 -1.68
CA VAL A 97 20.86 -1.31 -2.76
C VAL A 97 19.94 -0.10 -2.82
N GLU A 98 19.27 0.07 -3.96
CA GLU A 98 18.19 1.04 -4.07
C GLU A 98 17.00 0.65 -3.18
N ASN A 99 16.11 1.62 -2.92
CA ASN A 99 14.90 1.37 -2.15
C ASN A 99 13.93 0.45 -2.94
N PRO A 100 13.71 -0.80 -2.51
CA PRO A 100 12.90 -1.76 -3.29
C PRO A 100 11.42 -1.37 -3.34
N TYR A 101 10.93 -0.62 -2.33
CA TYR A 101 9.56 -0.12 -2.30
C TYR A 101 9.34 0.97 -3.35
N LYS A 102 10.30 1.91 -3.45
CA LYS A 102 10.29 2.98 -4.45
C LYS A 102 10.40 2.40 -5.86
N GLU A 103 11.35 1.49 -6.06
CA GLU A 103 11.54 0.79 -7.32
C GLU A 103 10.25 0.08 -7.76
N SER A 104 9.59 -0.67 -6.86
CA SER A 104 8.32 -1.34 -7.16
C SER A 104 7.23 -0.38 -7.62
N VAL A 105 7.13 0.79 -6.97
CA VAL A 105 6.16 1.84 -7.33
C VAL A 105 6.48 2.46 -8.68
N SER A 106 7.74 2.83 -8.91
CA SER A 106 8.21 3.39 -10.18
C SER A 106 8.02 2.43 -11.35
N LEU A 107 8.34 1.14 -11.17
CA LEU A 107 8.12 0.12 -12.18
C LEU A 107 6.62 -0.04 -12.47
N SER A 108 5.77 -0.08 -11.43
CA SER A 108 4.32 -0.20 -11.60
C SER A 108 3.72 0.97 -12.37
N PHE A 109 4.20 2.21 -12.16
CA PHE A 109 3.75 3.39 -12.91
C PHE A 109 4.05 3.26 -14.42
N LYS A 110 5.17 2.63 -14.79
CA LYS A 110 5.61 2.47 -16.18
C LYS A 110 5.02 1.26 -16.90
N GLN A 111 4.17 0.44 -16.27
CA GLN A 111 3.63 -0.78 -16.90
C GLN A 111 2.61 -0.50 -18.04
N HIS A 112 1.99 0.69 -18.04
CA HIS A 112 0.87 1.03 -18.91
C HIS A 112 1.31 1.88 -20.11
N THR A 113 1.95 1.23 -21.09
CA THR A 113 2.71 1.90 -22.15
C THR A 113 1.97 2.17 -23.46
N SER A 114 0.84 1.50 -23.71
CA SER A 114 0.15 1.51 -25.01
C SER A 114 -1.16 2.31 -24.97
N PRO A 115 -1.32 3.37 -25.79
CA PRO A 115 -2.50 4.24 -25.78
C PRO A 115 -3.83 3.51 -25.94
N ASN A 116 -3.93 2.60 -26.90
CA ASN A 116 -5.16 1.84 -27.15
C ASN A 116 -5.58 0.96 -25.95
N THR A 117 -4.61 0.32 -25.29
CA THR A 117 -4.87 -0.52 -24.11
C THR A 117 -5.26 0.36 -22.94
N ASN A 118 -4.58 1.49 -22.74
CA ASN A 118 -4.85 2.43 -21.66
C ASN A 118 -6.26 3.03 -21.76
N THR A 119 -6.66 3.52 -22.95
CA THR A 119 -8.03 4.01 -23.18
C THR A 119 -9.08 2.92 -22.88
N SER A 120 -8.85 1.69 -23.34
CA SER A 120 -9.77 0.58 -23.09
C SER A 120 -9.88 0.23 -21.60
N VAL A 121 -8.75 0.21 -20.89
CA VAL A 121 -8.71 -0.08 -19.45
C VAL A 121 -9.33 1.06 -18.63
N ALA A 122 -9.08 2.32 -19.00
CA ALA A 122 -9.67 3.48 -18.35
C ALA A 122 -11.21 3.44 -18.45
N ASN A 123 -11.75 3.19 -19.65
CA ASN A 123 -13.19 3.04 -19.88
C ASN A 123 -13.78 1.86 -19.07
N LEU A 124 -13.10 0.72 -19.02
CA LEU A 124 -13.54 -0.43 -18.23
C LEU A 124 -13.56 -0.12 -16.73
N LEU A 125 -12.53 0.56 -16.21
CA LEU A 125 -12.46 0.95 -14.81
C LEU A 125 -13.55 1.97 -14.45
N GLU A 126 -13.89 2.88 -15.36
CA GLU A 126 -15.01 3.81 -15.20
C GLU A 126 -16.36 3.07 -15.21
N GLU A 127 -16.58 2.15 -16.14
CA GLU A 127 -17.82 1.36 -16.23
C GLU A 127 -18.02 0.46 -15.01
N VAL A 128 -16.99 -0.29 -14.60
CA VAL A 128 -17.00 -1.07 -13.36
C VAL A 128 -17.22 -0.15 -12.16
N GLY A 129 -16.58 1.02 -12.20
CA GLY A 129 -16.74 2.11 -11.24
C GLY A 129 -18.14 2.72 -11.18
N GLN A 130 -19.02 2.52 -12.15
CA GLN A 130 -20.42 2.96 -12.11
C GLN A 130 -21.35 1.78 -11.72
N ASN A 131 -21.10 0.60 -12.28
CA ASN A 131 -21.94 -0.58 -12.10
C ASN A 131 -21.82 -1.23 -10.71
N LEU A 132 -20.69 -1.04 -10.00
CA LEU A 132 -20.55 -1.53 -8.61
C LEU A 132 -21.37 -0.71 -7.59
N TYR A 133 -21.93 0.45 -7.99
CA TYR A 133 -22.32 1.54 -7.09
C TYR A 133 -23.80 1.77 -6.94
N THR A 134 -24.47 0.80 -6.31
CA THR A 134 -25.78 1.06 -5.70
C THR A 134 -25.70 1.48 -4.22
N SER A 135 -24.53 1.39 -3.54
CA SER A 135 -24.39 1.94 -2.17
C SER A 135 -22.97 2.34 -1.76
N LYS A 136 -22.81 3.56 -1.23
CA LYS A 136 -21.56 4.08 -0.60
C LYS A 136 -21.08 3.22 0.59
N LYS A 137 -22.03 2.54 1.25
CA LYS A 137 -21.76 1.56 2.33
C LYS A 137 -20.89 0.39 1.85
N ARG A 138 -20.95 0.02 0.57
CA ARG A 138 -20.16 -1.09 0.01
C ARG A 138 -18.65 -0.83 0.10
N MET A 139 -18.19 0.35 -0.31
CA MET A 139 -16.77 0.73 -0.21
C MET A 139 -16.28 0.62 1.24
N PHE A 140 -17.08 1.11 2.19
CA PHE A 140 -16.78 1.00 3.61
C PHE A 140 -16.61 -0.47 4.06
N PHE A 141 -17.54 -1.36 3.68
CA PHE A 141 -17.44 -2.78 4.02
C PHE A 141 -16.26 -3.48 3.34
N GLU A 142 -15.93 -3.14 2.10
CA GLU A 142 -14.78 -3.71 1.39
C GLU A 142 -13.45 -3.34 2.06
N LEU A 143 -13.32 -2.11 2.55
CA LEU A 143 -12.14 -1.71 3.33
C LEU A 143 -12.07 -2.39 4.71
N LEU A 144 -13.20 -2.55 5.40
CA LEU A 144 -13.25 -3.32 6.66
C LEU A 144 -12.88 -4.79 6.44
N GLN A 145 -13.36 -5.38 5.35
CA GLN A 145 -13.03 -6.76 5.01
C GLN A 145 -11.55 -6.94 4.69
N ASN A 146 -10.93 -5.97 3.98
CA ASN A 146 -9.49 -5.98 3.75
C ASN A 146 -8.68 -5.97 5.06
N ALA A 147 -9.11 -5.19 6.05
CA ALA A 147 -8.49 -5.19 7.37
C ALA A 147 -8.68 -6.54 8.10
N ASP A 148 -9.89 -7.12 8.04
CA ASP A 148 -10.22 -8.42 8.64
C ASP A 148 -9.40 -9.58 8.05
N ASP A 149 -9.20 -9.56 6.73
CA ASP A 149 -8.40 -10.53 5.98
C ASP A 149 -6.89 -10.38 6.24
N ALA A 150 -6.46 -9.19 6.66
CA ALA A 150 -5.10 -8.87 7.06
C ALA A 150 -4.84 -9.07 8.57
N ALA A 151 -5.79 -9.61 9.33
CA ALA A 151 -5.64 -9.72 10.77
C ALA A 151 -4.53 -10.72 11.19
N PRO A 152 -3.66 -10.34 12.14
CA PRO A 152 -2.77 -11.28 12.84
C PRO A 152 -3.55 -12.16 13.83
N GLU A 153 -2.85 -13.06 14.55
CA GLU A 153 -3.49 -14.00 15.47
C GLU A 153 -4.29 -13.31 16.59
N ASN A 154 -3.85 -12.15 17.06
CA ASN A 154 -4.56 -11.39 18.08
C ASN A 154 -5.71 -10.54 17.54
N GLY A 155 -6.07 -10.67 16.26
CA GLY A 155 -7.11 -9.91 15.57
C GLY A 155 -6.69 -8.49 15.18
N VAL A 156 -7.60 -7.77 14.52
CA VAL A 156 -7.34 -6.41 13.98
C VAL A 156 -8.22 -5.35 14.64
N LYS A 157 -7.67 -4.14 14.77
CA LYS A 157 -8.34 -2.92 15.20
C LYS A 157 -8.32 -1.94 14.05
N VAL A 158 -9.49 -1.40 13.73
CA VAL A 158 -9.67 -0.41 12.67
C VAL A 158 -10.05 0.93 13.27
N LYS A 159 -9.48 2.01 12.75
CA LYS A 159 -9.88 3.38 13.05
C LYS A 159 -10.30 4.06 11.77
N LEU A 160 -11.31 4.91 11.90
CA LEU A 160 -11.90 5.71 10.84
C LEU A 160 -11.87 7.17 11.30
N GLN A 161 -11.59 8.07 10.39
CA GLN A 161 -11.69 9.50 10.65
C GLN A 161 -12.14 10.20 9.37
N LEU A 162 -13.11 11.09 9.49
CA LEU A 162 -13.42 12.05 8.44
C LEU A 162 -12.82 13.39 8.89
N SER A 163 -11.94 13.96 8.08
CA SER A 163 -11.25 15.21 8.41
C SER A 163 -10.93 15.99 7.15
N ASP A 164 -11.24 17.28 7.16
CA ASP A 164 -11.13 18.17 5.99
C ASP A 164 -11.81 17.54 4.77
N ASN A 165 -11.05 17.21 3.73
CA ASN A 165 -11.55 16.60 2.49
C ASN A 165 -11.17 15.11 2.39
N TYR A 166 -10.86 14.47 3.52
CA TYR A 166 -10.37 13.10 3.57
C TYR A 166 -11.27 12.18 4.39
N PHE A 167 -11.61 11.04 3.80
CA PHE A 167 -11.98 9.84 4.56
C PHE A 167 -10.73 9.00 4.80
N VAL A 168 -10.39 8.78 6.07
CA VAL A 168 -9.19 8.08 6.49
C VAL A 168 -9.56 6.78 7.20
N LEU A 169 -8.90 5.70 6.81
CA LEU A 169 -8.98 4.40 7.47
C LEU A 169 -7.58 3.91 7.81
N THR A 170 -7.37 3.50 9.05
CA THR A 170 -6.12 2.87 9.48
C THR A 170 -6.40 1.56 10.20
N HIS A 171 -5.48 0.59 10.11
CA HIS A 171 -5.58 -0.63 10.88
C HIS A 171 -4.22 -1.18 11.30
N ASP A 172 -4.21 -1.95 12.39
CA ASP A 172 -3.02 -2.64 12.94
C ASP A 172 -2.83 -4.07 12.41
N GLY A 173 -3.62 -4.47 11.41
CA GLY A 173 -3.42 -5.71 10.65
C GLY A 173 -2.05 -5.77 9.94
N PHE A 174 -1.73 -6.87 9.25
CA PHE A 174 -0.48 -7.01 8.52
C PHE A 174 -0.28 -5.88 7.49
N ALA A 175 0.95 -5.36 7.44
CA ALA A 175 1.37 -4.37 6.46
C ALA A 175 1.50 -4.98 5.05
N PHE A 176 1.44 -4.13 4.02
CA PHE A 176 1.55 -4.53 2.62
C PHE A 176 2.95 -5.03 2.31
N ASN A 177 3.04 -6.28 1.89
CA ASN A 177 4.22 -6.83 1.26
C ASN A 177 4.20 -6.54 -0.26
N LYS A 178 5.23 -6.97 -0.98
CA LYS A 178 5.35 -6.77 -2.44
C LYS A 178 4.14 -7.32 -3.22
N HIS A 179 3.66 -8.50 -2.86
CA HIS A 179 2.53 -9.13 -3.54
C HIS A 179 1.21 -8.42 -3.28
N ASP A 180 1.02 -7.87 -2.08
CA ASP A 180 -0.17 -7.07 -1.76
C ASP A 180 -0.18 -5.76 -2.56
N PHE A 181 0.99 -5.11 -2.68
CA PHE A 181 1.18 -3.95 -3.57
C PHE A 181 0.86 -4.30 -5.03
N GLU A 182 1.48 -5.35 -5.60
CA GLU A 182 1.21 -5.81 -6.97
C GLU A 182 -0.26 -6.17 -7.19
N SER A 183 -0.93 -6.72 -6.17
CA SER A 183 -2.35 -7.09 -6.26
C SER A 183 -3.24 -5.86 -6.43
N ILE A 184 -2.97 -4.78 -5.70
CA ILE A 184 -3.79 -3.56 -5.76
C ILE A 184 -3.43 -2.63 -6.92
N THR A 185 -2.23 -2.74 -7.51
CA THR A 185 -1.84 -1.95 -8.70
C THR A 185 -2.18 -2.64 -10.01
N SER A 186 -2.43 -3.96 -10.01
CA SER A 186 -2.82 -4.68 -11.23
C SER A 186 -4.26 -4.40 -11.69
N ALA A 187 -4.49 -4.48 -13.00
CA ALA A 187 -5.83 -4.62 -13.58
C ALA A 187 -6.35 -6.04 -13.29
N ALA A 188 -7.19 -6.20 -12.28
CA ALA A 188 -7.94 -7.41 -11.89
C ALA A 188 -7.34 -8.74 -12.40
N LYS A 189 -6.37 -9.31 -11.68
CA LYS A 189 -6.03 -10.74 -11.87
C LYS A 189 -7.18 -11.58 -11.31
N SER A 190 -7.82 -12.38 -12.17
CA SER A 190 -8.66 -13.50 -11.73
C SER A 190 -7.79 -14.47 -10.90
N THR A 191 -7.72 -14.30 -9.59
CA THR A 191 -7.17 -15.31 -8.68
C THR A 191 -8.16 -16.46 -8.54
N LYS A 192 -8.28 -17.28 -9.59
CA LYS A 192 -8.95 -18.59 -9.48
C LYS A 192 -8.07 -19.65 -8.81
N SER A 193 -6.84 -19.33 -8.43
CA SER A 193 -5.93 -20.30 -7.80
C SER A 193 -4.97 -19.63 -6.82
N ALA A 194 -5.27 -19.71 -5.51
CA ALA A 194 -4.23 -19.76 -4.45
C ALA A 194 -4.79 -19.96 -3.02
N ASN A 195 -6.06 -19.65 -2.71
CA ASN A 195 -6.58 -19.92 -1.37
C ASN A 195 -8.11 -20.05 -1.33
N LYS A 196 -8.63 -21.28 -1.26
CA LYS A 196 -10.08 -21.60 -1.13
C LYS A 196 -10.75 -21.05 0.15
N LYS A 197 -10.00 -20.42 1.07
CA LYS A 197 -10.52 -19.85 2.32
C LYS A 197 -10.59 -18.31 2.37
N LYS A 198 -10.04 -17.61 1.37
CA LYS A 198 -10.12 -16.14 1.30
C LYS A 198 -11.28 -15.76 0.40
N THR A 199 -12.35 -15.23 0.99
CA THR A 199 -13.57 -14.84 0.27
C THR A 199 -13.38 -13.45 -0.31
N GLY A 200 -12.82 -13.35 -1.52
CA GLY A 200 -12.74 -12.07 -2.23
C GLY A 200 -11.95 -12.17 -3.52
N TYR A 201 -12.45 -11.57 -4.60
CA TYR A 201 -11.63 -11.27 -5.78
C TYR A 201 -10.60 -10.21 -5.36
N LYS A 202 -9.34 -10.62 -5.14
CA LYS A 202 -8.26 -9.69 -4.77
C LYS A 202 -8.19 -8.56 -5.82
N GLY A 203 -8.23 -7.32 -5.35
CA GLY A 203 -8.08 -6.12 -6.19
C GLY A 203 -9.39 -5.45 -6.60
N ILE A 204 -10.47 -6.18 -6.93
CA ILE A 204 -11.73 -5.56 -7.42
C ILE A 204 -12.40 -4.73 -6.32
N GLY A 205 -12.45 -5.25 -5.08
CA GLY A 205 -13.02 -4.50 -3.95
C GLY A 205 -12.17 -3.28 -3.57
N PHE A 206 -10.84 -3.35 -3.72
CA PHE A 206 -10.03 -2.14 -3.52
C PHE A 206 -10.30 -1.08 -4.59
N LYS A 207 -10.63 -1.47 -5.84
CA LYS A 207 -10.94 -0.49 -6.88
C LYS A 207 -12.18 0.37 -6.57
N SER A 208 -13.02 -0.03 -5.62
CA SER A 208 -14.17 0.77 -5.22
C SER A 208 -13.81 2.08 -4.49
N VAL A 209 -12.55 2.24 -4.06
CA VAL A 209 -12.14 3.51 -3.45
C VAL A 209 -11.96 4.63 -4.47
N PHE A 210 -11.87 4.32 -5.78
CA PHE A 210 -11.52 5.31 -6.80
C PHE A 210 -12.72 6.05 -7.41
N THR A 211 -13.94 5.52 -7.36
CA THR A 211 -15.08 6.13 -8.07
C THR A 211 -15.42 7.51 -7.53
N ASN A 212 -15.33 7.68 -6.21
CA ASN A 212 -15.68 8.91 -5.53
C ASN A 212 -14.46 9.68 -4.99
N SER A 213 -13.25 9.26 -5.36
CA SER A 213 -12.02 9.88 -4.87
C SER A 213 -11.27 10.59 -6.00
N GLU A 214 -10.79 11.79 -5.72
CA GLU A 214 -9.84 12.50 -6.56
C GLU A 214 -8.42 11.91 -6.44
N SER A 215 -8.07 11.48 -5.24
CA SER A 215 -6.76 10.93 -4.91
C SER A 215 -6.87 9.93 -3.75
N VAL A 216 -6.02 8.91 -3.76
CA VAL A 216 -5.99 7.82 -2.78
C VAL A 216 -4.57 7.65 -2.30
N LEU A 217 -4.31 8.03 -1.05
CA LEU A 217 -2.99 7.97 -0.43
C LEU A 217 -2.88 6.70 0.42
N ILE A 218 -1.76 6.00 0.34
CA ILE A 218 -1.53 4.74 1.05
C ILE A 218 -0.15 4.75 1.70
N LYS A 219 -0.12 4.39 2.98
CA LYS A 219 1.12 4.11 3.73
C LYS A 219 1.06 2.74 4.36
N SER A 220 2.10 1.95 4.16
CA SER A 220 2.24 0.66 4.82
C SER A 220 3.68 0.15 4.78
N ALA A 221 4.27 -0.14 5.94
CA ALA A 221 5.71 -0.47 6.06
C ALA A 221 6.58 0.54 5.28
N GLY A 222 7.41 0.06 4.34
CA GLY A 222 8.22 0.90 3.48
C GLY A 222 7.45 1.60 2.34
N TYR A 223 6.20 1.20 2.04
CA TYR A 223 5.42 1.81 0.97
C TYR A 223 4.82 3.16 1.37
N ASN A 224 5.09 4.18 0.55
CA ASN A 224 4.48 5.50 0.62
C ASN A 224 4.12 5.94 -0.80
N PHE A 225 2.86 5.76 -1.19
CA PHE A 225 2.42 6.08 -2.55
C PHE A 225 0.97 6.57 -2.61
N SER A 226 0.60 7.21 -3.72
CA SER A 226 -0.78 7.59 -3.99
C SER A 226 -1.21 7.20 -5.41
N PHE A 227 -2.51 7.25 -5.66
CA PHE A 227 -3.07 7.37 -7.00
C PHE A 227 -3.77 8.72 -7.08
N ASP A 228 -3.44 9.53 -8.07
CA ASP A 228 -3.94 10.90 -8.14
C ASP A 228 -4.44 11.25 -9.54
N LYS A 229 -5.76 11.41 -9.69
CA LYS A 229 -6.40 11.75 -10.96
C LYS A 229 -5.97 13.11 -11.50
N SER A 230 -5.48 14.01 -10.65
CA SER A 230 -5.18 15.40 -10.99
C SER A 230 -3.76 15.63 -11.50
N LEU A 231 -2.95 14.56 -11.67
CA LEU A 231 -1.58 14.74 -12.15
C LEU A 231 -1.54 15.44 -13.53
N PRO A 232 -0.78 16.54 -13.67
CA PRO A 232 -0.71 17.29 -14.93
C PRO A 232 -0.26 16.46 -16.13
N VAL A 233 0.65 15.50 -15.90
CA VAL A 233 1.19 14.63 -16.96
C VAL A 233 0.09 13.83 -17.67
N TYR A 234 -1.04 13.54 -17.00
CA TYR A 234 -2.15 12.80 -17.61
C TYR A 234 -2.91 13.59 -18.67
N ASN A 235 -2.68 14.90 -18.77
CA ASN A 235 -3.29 15.74 -19.80
C ASN A 235 -2.34 16.02 -20.97
N ASP A 236 -1.12 15.47 -20.96
CA ASP A 236 -0.15 15.59 -22.04
C ASP A 236 0.21 14.19 -22.60
N PHE A 237 -0.33 13.89 -23.78
CA PHE A 237 -0.11 12.60 -24.46
C PHE A 237 1.38 12.30 -24.63
N LYS A 238 2.17 13.29 -25.07
CA LYS A 238 3.59 13.07 -25.37
C LYS A 238 4.38 12.89 -24.08
N ALA A 239 4.20 13.80 -23.12
CA ALA A 239 4.92 13.72 -21.85
C ALA A 239 4.64 12.39 -21.14
N PHE A 240 3.37 11.97 -21.07
CA PHE A 240 3.02 10.69 -20.44
C PHE A 240 3.59 9.49 -21.18
N TYR A 241 3.28 9.35 -22.48
CA TYR A 241 3.66 8.14 -23.23
C TYR A 241 5.15 8.05 -23.50
N PHE A 242 5.86 9.17 -23.62
CA PHE A 242 7.31 9.13 -23.73
C PHE A 242 7.94 8.68 -22.41
N HIS A 243 7.41 9.14 -21.28
CA HIS A 243 7.91 8.78 -19.96
C HIS A 243 7.72 7.30 -19.60
N VAL A 244 6.54 6.75 -19.84
CA VAL A 244 6.27 5.34 -19.51
C VAL A 244 6.96 4.37 -20.47
N ASN A 245 7.43 4.84 -21.63
CA ASN A 245 8.16 4.02 -22.60
C ASN A 245 9.69 4.22 -22.55
N ASP A 246 10.20 5.09 -21.67
CA ASP A 246 11.63 5.44 -21.59
C ASP A 246 12.20 5.97 -22.92
N ILE A 247 11.44 6.86 -23.59
CA ILE A 247 11.80 7.45 -24.89
C ILE A 247 11.84 8.98 -24.89
N GLU A 248 11.93 9.63 -23.72
CA GLU A 248 11.94 11.11 -23.60
C GLU A 248 13.09 11.76 -24.37
N GLU A 249 14.21 11.07 -24.49
CA GLU A 249 15.43 11.56 -25.16
C GLU A 249 15.67 10.92 -26.54
N ASP A 250 14.83 9.96 -26.96
CA ASP A 250 15.02 9.18 -28.20
C ASP A 250 14.09 9.69 -29.32
N VAL A 251 14.57 10.65 -30.10
CA VAL A 251 13.80 11.33 -31.16
C VAL A 251 13.26 10.38 -32.22
N GLU A 252 14.01 9.34 -32.58
CA GLU A 252 13.58 8.39 -33.61
C GLU A 252 12.47 7.48 -33.08
N LYS A 253 12.60 6.94 -31.86
CA LYS A 253 11.51 6.17 -31.23
C LYS A 253 10.27 7.02 -30.98
N GLN A 254 10.43 8.31 -30.64
CA GLN A 254 9.29 9.22 -30.52
C GLN A 254 8.52 9.35 -31.83
N LYS A 255 9.22 9.54 -32.97
CA LYS A 255 8.57 9.61 -34.29
C LYS A 255 7.83 8.31 -34.62
N GLU A 256 8.46 7.17 -34.41
CA GLU A 256 7.84 5.86 -34.64
C GLU A 256 6.60 5.65 -33.77
N PHE A 257 6.68 5.99 -32.49
CA PHE A 257 5.57 5.89 -31.55
C PHE A 257 4.39 6.77 -31.96
N LEU A 258 4.66 8.04 -32.28
CA LEU A 258 3.63 8.99 -32.71
C LEU A 258 2.99 8.56 -34.04
N HIS A 259 3.78 8.02 -34.98
CA HIS A 259 3.25 7.48 -36.22
C HIS A 259 2.30 6.29 -35.96
N LYS A 260 2.72 5.35 -35.10
CA LYS A 260 1.92 4.16 -34.74
C LYS A 260 0.61 4.52 -34.04
N TYR A 261 0.62 5.52 -33.16
CA TYR A 261 -0.53 5.90 -32.33
C TYR A 261 -1.18 7.24 -32.75
N ALA A 262 -0.97 7.69 -33.99
CA ALA A 262 -1.45 8.98 -34.50
C ALA A 262 -2.97 9.18 -34.31
N LYS A 263 -3.77 8.11 -34.43
CA LYS A 263 -5.21 8.16 -34.16
C LYS A 263 -5.49 8.53 -32.69
N TYR A 264 -4.89 7.79 -31.75
CA TYR A 264 -5.11 7.98 -30.31
C TYR A 264 -4.60 9.33 -29.83
N GLN A 265 -3.52 9.85 -30.43
CA GLN A 265 -3.03 11.18 -30.12
C GLN A 265 -4.06 12.27 -30.50
N ARG A 266 -4.70 12.15 -31.67
CA ARG A 266 -5.72 13.13 -32.12
C ARG A 266 -7.00 13.08 -31.29
N GLU A 267 -7.35 11.90 -30.80
CA GLU A 267 -8.57 11.65 -30.02
C GLU A 267 -8.35 11.74 -28.50
N PHE A 268 -7.11 12.03 -28.06
CA PHE A 268 -6.73 11.99 -26.65
C PHE A 268 -7.54 12.98 -25.81
N ASN A 269 -8.20 12.46 -24.79
CA ASN A 269 -9.10 13.19 -23.90
C ASN A 269 -8.53 13.32 -22.48
N GLY A 270 -7.22 13.54 -22.39
CA GLY A 270 -6.50 13.73 -21.14
C GLY A 270 -6.67 12.53 -20.20
N VAL A 271 -6.90 12.82 -18.92
CA VAL A 271 -7.01 11.80 -17.87
C VAL A 271 -8.07 10.73 -18.12
N LYS A 272 -9.11 11.01 -18.94
CA LYS A 272 -10.15 10.01 -19.25
C LYS A 272 -9.62 8.82 -20.04
N ASP A 273 -8.52 9.00 -20.78
CA ASP A 273 -7.86 7.93 -21.52
C ASP A 273 -6.69 7.28 -20.74
N ILE A 274 -6.46 7.72 -19.51
CA ILE A 274 -5.35 7.26 -18.66
C ILE A 274 -5.93 6.44 -17.48
N PRO A 275 -5.49 5.20 -17.28
CA PRO A 275 -5.95 4.35 -16.18
C PRO A 275 -5.26 4.73 -14.86
N TRP A 276 -5.44 5.97 -14.40
CA TRP A 276 -4.76 6.54 -13.24
C TRP A 276 -4.92 5.71 -11.95
N GLN A 277 -6.00 4.93 -11.83
CA GLN A 277 -6.26 4.00 -10.73
C GLN A 277 -5.29 2.79 -10.68
N LEU A 278 -4.42 2.66 -11.69
CA LEU A 278 -3.36 1.65 -11.80
C LEU A 278 -1.96 2.28 -11.78
N LEU A 279 -1.85 3.60 -11.67
CA LEU A 279 -0.60 4.35 -11.78
C LEU A 279 -0.18 4.90 -10.41
N PRO A 280 0.49 4.10 -9.56
CA PRO A 280 0.91 4.55 -8.24
C PRO A 280 2.08 5.55 -8.33
N ILE A 281 2.06 6.57 -7.49
CA ILE A 281 3.04 7.67 -7.46
C ILE A 281 3.80 7.59 -6.14
N TRP A 282 5.12 7.49 -6.20
CA TRP A 282 5.95 7.40 -4.99
C TRP A 282 6.10 8.75 -4.27
N TYR A 283 6.18 8.71 -2.95
CA TYR A 283 6.53 9.85 -2.11
C TYR A 283 7.56 9.44 -1.06
N GLU A 284 8.54 10.31 -0.79
CA GLU A 284 9.49 10.10 0.31
C GLU A 284 8.80 10.18 1.68
N SER A 285 7.72 10.97 1.79
CA SER A 285 6.87 11.04 2.97
C SER A 285 5.46 11.50 2.61
N LEU A 286 4.45 10.80 3.13
CA LEU A 286 3.04 11.18 2.98
C LEU A 286 2.46 11.66 4.31
N ARG A 287 1.90 12.88 4.28
CA ARG A 287 1.15 13.48 5.37
C ARG A 287 -0.06 14.23 4.82
N ILE A 288 -1.11 14.32 5.61
CA ILE A 288 -2.29 15.13 5.32
C ILE A 288 -2.54 16.13 6.45
N ALA A 289 -3.22 17.23 6.12
CA ALA A 289 -3.77 18.11 7.14
C ALA A 289 -5.05 17.49 7.76
N PRO A 290 -5.36 17.80 9.03
CA PRO A 290 -4.48 18.43 10.01
C PRO A 290 -3.38 17.45 10.48
N SER A 291 -2.33 17.98 11.11
CA SER A 291 -1.21 17.16 11.63
C SER A 291 -1.67 16.05 12.59
N GLY A 292 -2.76 16.28 13.33
CA GLY A 292 -3.39 15.33 14.24
C GLY A 292 -4.20 14.21 13.57
N SER A 293 -4.32 14.19 12.24
CA SER A 293 -5.03 13.12 11.53
C SER A 293 -4.47 11.74 11.87
N ILE A 294 -5.35 10.74 11.99
CA ILE A 294 -4.95 9.34 12.19
C ILE A 294 -4.08 8.82 11.04
N PHE A 295 -4.19 9.40 9.84
CA PHE A 295 -3.32 9.04 8.72
C PHE A 295 -1.85 9.32 9.06
N ASN A 296 -1.56 10.36 9.82
CA ASN A 296 -0.19 10.75 10.18
C ASN A 296 0.38 9.91 11.34
N GLN A 297 -0.45 9.09 12.00
CA GLN A 297 -0.02 8.20 13.08
C GLN A 297 0.68 6.96 12.53
N LYS A 298 1.47 6.30 13.39
CA LYS A 298 2.16 5.06 13.04
C LYS A 298 1.20 3.88 13.19
N GLU A 299 0.64 3.45 12.07
CA GLU A 299 -0.19 2.25 11.93
C GLU A 299 0.41 1.35 10.83
N ASN A 300 0.08 0.06 10.83
CA ASN A 300 0.62 -0.88 9.83
C ASN A 300 0.08 -0.58 8.42
N VAL A 301 -1.18 -0.16 8.32
CA VAL A 301 -1.79 0.32 7.09
C VAL A 301 -2.58 1.59 7.37
N ALA A 302 -2.37 2.61 6.54
CA ALA A 302 -3.16 3.84 6.53
C ALA A 302 -3.55 4.18 5.09
N ILE A 303 -4.84 4.42 4.87
CA ILE A 303 -5.43 4.78 3.58
C ILE A 303 -6.20 6.09 3.79
N ALA A 304 -5.97 7.09 2.94
CA ALA A 304 -6.72 8.34 2.93
C ALA A 304 -7.30 8.59 1.53
N LEU A 305 -8.62 8.76 1.47
CA LEU A 305 -9.38 9.02 0.25
C LEU A 305 -9.72 10.50 0.21
N LYS A 306 -9.20 11.24 -0.78
CA LYS A 306 -9.52 12.64 -1.00
C LYS A 306 -10.79 12.73 -1.85
N MET A 307 -11.80 13.44 -1.37
CA MET A 307 -13.12 13.53 -2.00
C MET A 307 -13.65 14.97 -1.93
N ASP A 308 -14.64 15.31 -2.73
CA ASP A 308 -15.36 16.59 -2.58
C ASP A 308 -16.22 16.60 -1.30
N GLU A 309 -16.59 17.79 -0.85
CA GLU A 309 -17.31 17.99 0.42
C GLU A 309 -18.69 17.31 0.44
N GLU A 310 -19.41 17.35 -0.69
CA GLU A 310 -20.75 16.74 -0.81
C GLU A 310 -20.63 15.22 -0.62
N THR A 311 -19.75 14.59 -1.40
CA THR A 311 -19.51 13.16 -1.30
C THR A 311 -19.03 12.76 0.09
N LEU A 312 -18.09 13.51 0.68
CA LEU A 312 -17.59 13.22 2.03
C LEU A 312 -18.69 13.28 3.08
N SER A 313 -19.62 14.26 2.98
CA SER A 313 -20.78 14.36 3.86
C SER A 313 -21.68 13.12 3.74
N GLU A 314 -21.96 12.67 2.51
CA GLU A 314 -22.77 11.47 2.29
C GLU A 314 -22.12 10.19 2.85
N TYR A 315 -20.79 10.09 2.76
CA TYR A 315 -20.03 9.01 3.41
C TYR A 315 -20.12 9.09 4.94
N ASN A 316 -20.06 10.30 5.51
CA ASN A 316 -20.22 10.51 6.95
C ASN A 316 -21.56 9.95 7.45
N ASP A 317 -22.64 10.31 6.77
CA ASP A 317 -24.00 9.90 7.14
C ASP A 317 -24.16 8.39 7.00
N ALA A 318 -23.67 7.81 5.90
CA ALA A 318 -23.72 6.37 5.67
C ALA A 318 -22.94 5.59 6.74
N ILE A 319 -21.77 6.07 7.15
CA ILE A 319 -20.96 5.43 8.20
C ILE A 319 -21.63 5.59 9.57
N LYS A 320 -22.15 6.77 9.90
CA LYS A 320 -22.88 7.00 11.17
C LYS A 320 -24.10 6.09 11.29
N GLU A 321 -24.83 5.86 10.20
CA GLU A 321 -25.93 4.89 10.15
C GLU A 321 -25.46 3.45 10.38
N VAL A 322 -24.32 3.06 9.80
CA VAL A 322 -23.75 1.72 10.04
C VAL A 322 -23.28 1.54 11.49
N PHE A 323 -22.84 2.62 12.14
CA PHE A 323 -22.45 2.62 13.56
C PHE A 323 -23.64 2.62 14.52
N SER A 324 -24.82 3.11 14.12
CA SER A 324 -26.02 3.08 14.97
C SER A 324 -26.61 1.67 15.09
N GLU A 325 -26.48 0.85 14.03
CA GLU A 325 -26.83 -0.57 14.04
C GLU A 325 -25.63 -1.46 13.67
N PRO A 326 -24.74 -1.78 14.63
CA PRO A 326 -23.44 -2.39 14.35
C PRO A 326 -23.49 -3.90 14.02
N ARG A 327 -24.54 -4.38 13.35
CA ARG A 327 -24.69 -5.79 12.94
C ARG A 327 -23.57 -6.25 12.02
N PHE A 328 -22.93 -5.32 11.31
CA PHE A 328 -21.79 -5.60 10.43
C PHE A 328 -20.63 -6.30 11.17
N MET A 329 -20.43 -6.02 12.46
CA MET A 329 -19.38 -6.63 13.27
C MET A 329 -19.53 -8.14 13.43
N LEU A 330 -20.75 -8.68 13.28
CA LEU A 330 -21.01 -10.12 13.33
C LEU A 330 -20.44 -10.86 12.11
N PHE A 331 -20.23 -10.16 10.99
CA PHE A 331 -19.76 -10.74 9.74
C PHE A 331 -18.23 -10.65 9.56
N LEU A 332 -17.58 -9.74 10.28
CA LEU A 332 -16.12 -9.68 10.36
C LEU A 332 -15.64 -10.80 11.28
N ARG A 333 -14.63 -11.58 10.91
CA ARG A 333 -14.21 -12.76 11.71
C ARG A 333 -13.15 -12.41 12.73
N ASN A 334 -12.15 -11.64 12.31
CA ASN A 334 -10.93 -11.36 13.06
C ASN A 334 -10.84 -9.91 13.55
N THR A 335 -11.82 -9.06 13.24
CA THR A 335 -11.88 -7.68 13.70
C THR A 335 -12.40 -7.62 15.14
N ASN A 336 -11.56 -7.10 16.03
CA ASN A 336 -11.87 -6.97 17.45
C ASN A 336 -12.54 -5.63 17.78
N ARG A 337 -12.11 -4.57 17.09
CA ARG A 337 -12.54 -3.20 17.41
C ARG A 337 -12.58 -2.34 16.17
N VAL A 338 -13.63 -1.54 16.01
CA VAL A 338 -13.74 -0.49 15.01
C VAL A 338 -14.06 0.82 15.73
N GLN A 339 -13.30 1.87 15.43
CA GLN A 339 -13.45 3.19 16.04
C GLN A 339 -13.73 4.23 14.96
N LEU A 340 -14.77 5.05 15.15
CA LEU A 340 -15.02 6.25 14.35
C LEU A 340 -14.63 7.48 15.18
N ILE A 341 -13.69 8.25 14.67
CA ILE A 341 -13.14 9.45 15.29
C ILE A 341 -13.70 10.66 14.55
N ASP A 342 -14.51 11.45 15.25
CA ASP A 342 -15.13 12.67 14.75
C ASP A 342 -14.80 13.80 15.72
N GLN A 343 -13.79 14.62 15.36
CA GLN A 343 -13.25 15.69 16.20
C GLN A 343 -12.90 15.18 17.62
N ASP A 344 -13.70 15.55 18.63
CA ASP A 344 -13.51 15.17 20.04
C ASP A 344 -14.27 13.90 20.46
N LYS A 345 -15.08 13.33 19.58
CA LYS A 345 -15.89 12.14 19.87
C LYS A 345 -15.28 10.90 19.23
N CYS A 346 -15.21 9.82 20.01
CA CYS A 346 -14.80 8.51 19.52
C CYS A 346 -15.92 7.50 19.76
N LEU A 347 -16.60 7.08 18.70
CA LEU A 347 -17.55 5.97 18.76
C LEU A 347 -16.77 4.66 18.61
N THR A 348 -16.92 3.76 19.56
CA THR A 348 -16.18 2.49 19.58
C THR A 348 -17.17 1.33 19.57
N ILE A 349 -17.00 0.42 18.62
CA ILE A 349 -17.66 -0.88 18.61
C ILE A 349 -16.59 -1.94 18.82
N GLN A 350 -16.79 -2.81 19.81
CA GLN A 350 -15.83 -3.83 20.19
C GLN A 350 -16.54 -5.17 20.42
N LYS A 351 -15.94 -6.26 19.95
CA LYS A 351 -16.38 -7.60 20.31
C LYS A 351 -15.97 -7.90 21.75
N THR A 352 -16.95 -8.28 22.54
CA THR A 352 -16.76 -8.81 23.90
C THR A 352 -16.30 -10.24 23.88
#